data_AF-A0A1I5VUE8-F1
#
_entry.id   AF-A0A1I5VUE8-F1
#
_cell.length_a   1.000
_cell.length_b   1.000
_cell.length_c   1.000
_cell.angle_alpha   90.00
_cell.angle_beta   90.00
_cell.angle_gamma   90.00
#
_symmetry.space_group_name_H-M   'P 1'
#
loop_
_entity.id
_entity.type
_entity.pdbx_description
1 polymer ?
#
loop_
_entity_poly.entity_id
_entity_poly.type
_entity_poly.pdbx_seq_one_letter_code
_entity_poly.pdbx_strand_id
1 'polypeptide(L)'
;MDALMLDGWTPILLCGIVFAIVMFITSRKVSRKSLISTSTVLSLICIGVIIYSVIGIGGWDGMGLGLFMITILAGIWIGTVIGAISRSSNL
;
A
#
# COMPACT_ATOMS: atom_id res chain seq x y z
N MET A 1 -2.71 -12.57 27.38
CA MET A 1 -2.03 -12.98 26.13
C MET A 1 -2.74 -12.46 24.89
N ASP A 2 -3.84 -11.70 25.03
CA ASP A 2 -4.62 -11.15 23.91
C ASP A 2 -4.14 -9.76 23.43
N ALA A 3 -3.36 -9.04 24.24
CA ALA A 3 -2.84 -7.71 23.90
C ALA A 3 -1.72 -7.75 22.82
N LEU A 4 -0.86 -8.78 22.86
CA LEU A 4 0.28 -8.91 21.93
C LEU A 4 -0.13 -9.17 20.48
N MET A 5 -1.28 -9.81 20.25
CA MET A 5 -1.75 -10.03 18.89
C MET A 5 -2.30 -8.73 18.31
N LEU A 6 -3.09 -7.94 19.05
CA LEU A 6 -3.60 -6.65 18.57
C LEU A 6 -2.47 -5.65 18.26
N ASP A 7 -1.39 -5.67 19.04
CA ASP A 7 -0.23 -4.77 18.89
C ASP A 7 0.61 -5.06 17.62
N GLY A 8 0.62 -6.28 17.11
CA GLY A 8 1.36 -6.62 15.88
C GLY A 8 0.64 -6.22 14.59
N TRP A 9 -0.69 -6.31 14.57
CA TRP A 9 -1.50 -6.01 13.38
C TRP A 9 -1.79 -4.51 13.19
N THR A 10 -1.91 -3.76 14.29
CA THR A 10 -2.23 -2.32 14.25
C THR A 10 -1.21 -1.50 13.45
N PRO A 11 0.12 -1.68 13.62
CA PRO A 11 1.13 -0.97 12.82
C PRO A 11 1.06 -1.30 11.33
N ILE A 12 0.72 -2.55 10.99
CA ILE A 12 0.60 -3.02 9.61
C ILE A 12 -0.57 -2.29 8.91
N LEU A 13 -1.74 -2.27 9.55
CA LEU A 13 -2.91 -1.58 9.04
C LEU A 13 -2.70 -0.06 8.96
N LEU A 14 -2.03 0.52 9.96
CA LEU A 14 -1.73 1.95 10.00
C LEU A 14 -0.85 2.37 8.82
N CYS A 15 0.14 1.56 8.44
CA CYS A 15 1.01 1.83 7.30
C CYS A 15 0.22 1.85 5.98
N GLY A 16 -0.71 0.91 5.78
CA GLY A 16 -1.61 0.92 4.62
C GLY A 16 -2.42 2.21 4.52
N ILE A 17 -2.94 2.71 5.65
CA ILE A 17 -3.70 3.99 5.72
C ILE A 17 -2.79 5.17 5.36
N VAL A 18 -1.58 5.23 5.92
CA VAL A 18 -0.61 6.30 5.62
C VAL A 18 -0.30 6.34 4.11
N PHE A 19 -0.06 5.18 3.50
CA PHE A 19 0.18 5.10 2.06
C PHE A 19 -1.02 5.55 1.22
N ALA A 20 -2.24 5.21 1.65
CA ALA A 20 -3.45 5.70 1.00
C ALA A 20 -3.56 7.23 1.03
N ILE A 21 -3.27 7.85 2.18
CA ILE A 21 -3.28 9.31 2.34
C ILE A 21 -2.19 9.96 1.48
N VAL A 22 -0.97 9.43 1.48
CA VAL A 22 0.15 9.96 0.69
C VAL A 22 -0.15 9.89 -0.80
N MET A 23 -0.67 8.76 -1.29
CA MET A 23 -1.04 8.61 -2.70
C MET A 23 -2.21 9.53 -3.07
N PHE A 24 -3.18 9.70 -2.17
CA PHE A 24 -4.27 10.66 -2.37
C PHE A 24 -3.75 12.11 -2.47
N ILE A 25 -2.84 12.54 -1.61
CA ILE A 25 -2.23 13.89 -1.69
C ILE A 25 -1.43 14.03 -3.00
N THR A 26 -0.67 13.00 -3.37
CA THR A 26 0.12 12.97 -4.60
C THR A 26 -0.78 13.11 -5.84
N SER A 27 -1.95 12.46 -5.84
CA SER A 27 -2.94 12.56 -6.92
C SER A 27 -3.42 13.98 -7.22
N ARG A 28 -3.42 14.85 -6.18
CA ARG A 28 -3.85 16.25 -6.32
C ARG A 28 -2.77 17.12 -6.95
N LYS A 29 -1.49 16.80 -6.74
CA LYS A 29 -0.35 17.62 -7.22
C LYS A 29 0.18 17.19 -8.59
N VAL A 30 0.08 15.92 -8.94
CA VAL A 30 0.73 15.36 -10.13
C VAL A 30 -0.29 15.04 -11.23
N SER A 31 0.11 14.97 -12.50
CA SER A 31 -0.77 14.58 -13.61
C SER A 31 -1.29 13.14 -13.46
N ARG A 32 -2.47 12.83 -14.02
CA ARG A 32 -3.04 11.46 -13.99
C ARG A 32 -2.07 10.41 -14.54
N LYS A 33 -1.37 10.74 -15.64
CA LYS A 33 -0.38 9.85 -16.27
C LYS A 33 0.76 9.52 -15.31
N SER A 34 1.28 10.53 -14.62
CA SER A 34 2.35 10.34 -13.65
C SER A 34 1.87 9.61 -12.40
N LEU A 35 0.65 9.89 -11.91
CA LEU A 35 0.08 9.21 -10.74
C LEU A 35 -0.05 7.70 -10.98
N ILE A 36 -0.60 7.31 -12.13
CA ILE A 36 -0.74 5.90 -12.52
C ILE A 36 0.65 5.28 -12.66
N SER A 37 1.59 5.95 -13.32
CA SER A 37 2.97 5.46 -13.46
C SER A 37 3.64 5.22 -12.10
N THR A 38 3.56 6.17 -11.17
CA THR A 38 4.10 6.01 -9.80
C THR A 38 3.42 4.89 -9.03
N SER A 39 2.09 4.76 -9.16
CA SER A 39 1.32 3.68 -8.52
C SER A 39 1.74 2.30 -9.06
N THR A 40 1.98 2.18 -10.36
CA THR A 40 2.43 0.94 -11.00
C THR A 40 3.83 0.55 -10.54
N VAL A 41 4.77 1.50 -10.50
CA VAL A 41 6.15 1.23 -10.03
C VAL A 41 6.15 0.79 -8.57
N LEU A 42 5.41 1.49 -7.70
CA LEU A 42 5.28 1.10 -6.29
C LEU A 42 4.60 -0.27 -6.14
N SER A 43 3.60 -0.57 -6.96
CA SER A 43 2.93 -1.88 -6.96
C SER A 43 3.87 -3.02 -7.36
N LEU A 44 4.73 -2.80 -8.37
CA LEU A 44 5.74 -3.78 -8.79
C LEU A 44 6.75 -4.05 -7.66
N ILE A 45 7.17 -3.00 -6.95
CA ILE A 45 8.04 -3.14 -5.78
C ILE A 45 7.34 -3.97 -4.70
N CYS A 46 6.08 -3.66 -4.37
CA CYS A 46 5.30 -4.44 -3.39
C CYS A 46 5.20 -5.92 -3.79
N ILE A 47 4.89 -6.21 -5.06
CA ILE A 47 4.81 -7.59 -5.55
C ILE A 47 6.16 -8.31 -5.42
N GLY A 48 7.26 -7.65 -5.79
CA GLY A 48 8.61 -8.19 -5.63
C GLY A 48 8.93 -8.53 -4.17
N VAL A 49 8.57 -7.65 -3.23
CA VAL A 49 8.78 -7.90 -1.80
C VAL A 49 7.86 -9.02 -1.30
N ILE A 50 6.60 -9.10 -1.73
CA ILE A 50 5.69 -10.21 -1.37
C ILE A 50 6.29 -11.55 -1.79
N ILE A 51 6.81 -11.65 -3.02
CA ILE A 51 7.47 -12.86 -3.53
C ILE A 51 8.70 -13.19 -2.68
N TYR A 52 9.55 -12.20 -2.39
CA TYR A 52 10.72 -12.39 -1.53
C TYR A 52 10.33 -12.83 -0.11
N SER A 53 9.23 -12.32 0.41
CA SER A 53 8.70 -12.65 1.74
C SER A 53 8.39 -14.14 1.86
N VAL A 54 7.80 -14.72 0.81
CA VAL A 54 7.42 -16.14 0.77
C VAL A 54 8.62 -17.04 0.49
N ILE A 55 9.48 -16.66 -0.47
CA ILE A 55 10.55 -17.53 -0.97
C ILE A 55 11.86 -17.37 -0.19
N GLY A 56 12.23 -16.14 0.17
CA GLY A 56 13.52 -15.82 0.78
C GLY A 56 13.53 -15.88 2.31
N ILE A 57 12.43 -15.46 2.95
CA ILE A 57 12.32 -15.46 4.42
C ILE A 57 11.55 -16.70 4.89
N GLY A 58 10.33 -16.88 4.40
CA GLY A 58 9.45 -17.96 4.84
C GLY A 58 9.05 -17.85 6.32
N GLY A 59 8.36 -18.87 6.82
CA GLY A 59 7.92 -18.91 8.23
C GLY A 59 6.96 -17.78 8.62
N TRP A 60 6.86 -17.53 9.92
CA TRP A 60 5.98 -16.49 10.48
C TRP A 60 6.43 -15.07 10.13
N ASP A 61 7.74 -14.82 10.08
CA ASP A 61 8.31 -13.51 9.75
C ASP A 61 8.03 -13.13 8.29
N GLY A 62 8.19 -14.09 7.36
CA GLY A 62 7.81 -13.91 5.96
C GLY A 62 6.31 -13.72 5.76
N MET A 63 5.46 -14.32 6.59
CA MET A 63 4.02 -14.08 6.53
C MET A 63 3.65 -12.65 6.97
N GLY A 64 4.28 -12.14 8.04
CA GLY A 64 4.10 -10.78 8.52
C GLY A 64 4.51 -9.73 7.49
N LEU A 65 5.68 -9.88 6.89
CA LEU A 65 6.16 -8.97 5.83
C LEU A 65 5.28 -9.03 4.56
N GLY A 66 4.77 -10.21 4.21
CA GLY A 66 3.87 -10.38 3.06
C GLY A 66 2.55 -9.63 3.28
N LEU A 67 1.93 -9.80 4.45
CA LEU A 67 0.71 -9.10 4.83
C LEU A 67 0.91 -7.59 4.92
N PHE A 68 2.06 -7.16 5.44
CA PHE A 68 2.46 -5.76 5.43
C PHE A 68 2.45 -5.17 4.01
N MET A 69 3.11 -5.84 3.06
CA MET A 69 3.16 -5.36 1.68
C MET A 69 1.80 -5.39 0.97
N ILE A 70 0.92 -6.35 1.31
CA ILE A 70 -0.45 -6.39 0.79
C ILE A 70 -1.25 -5.16 1.26
N THR A 71 -1.13 -4.77 2.53
CA THR A 71 -1.83 -3.57 3.03
C THR A 71 -1.34 -2.29 2.38
N ILE A 72 -0.03 -2.17 2.13
CA ILE A 72 0.54 -1.03 1.38
C ILE A 72 0.02 -1.03 -0.05
N LEU A 73 0.00 -2.17 -0.72
CA LEU A 73 -0.53 -2.30 -2.08
C LEU A 73 -1.99 -1.87 -2.14
N ALA A 74 -2.82 -2.31 -1.20
CA ALA A 74 -4.21 -1.87 -1.09
C ALA A 74 -4.30 -0.34 -0.89
N GLY A 75 -3.50 0.22 0.02
CA GLY A 75 -3.45 1.67 0.25
C GLY A 75 -3.07 2.47 -1.00
N ILE A 76 -2.06 2.02 -1.75
CA ILE A 76 -1.62 2.64 -2.99
C ILE A 76 -2.77 2.73 -4.00
N TRP A 77 -3.48 1.63 -4.23
CA TRP A 77 -4.57 1.59 -5.20
C TRP A 77 -5.80 2.37 -4.73
N ILE A 78 -6.17 2.27 -3.45
CA ILE A 78 -7.27 3.04 -2.88
C ILE A 78 -7.00 4.54 -3.04
N GLY A 79 -5.81 5.02 -2.64
CA GLY A 79 -5.44 6.43 -2.76
C GLY A 79 -5.39 6.92 -4.21
N THR A 80 -4.89 6.08 -5.12
CA THR A 80 -4.80 6.38 -6.56
C THR A 80 -6.18 6.47 -7.20
N VAL A 81 -7.06 5.49 -6.96
CA VAL A 81 -8.42 5.43 -7.52
C VAL A 81 -9.26 6.59 -7.00
N ILE A 82 -9.30 6.81 -5.68
CA ILE A 82 -10.04 7.93 -5.09
C ILE A 82 -9.51 9.26 -5.62
N GLY A 83 -8.19 9.41 -5.69
CA GLY A 83 -7.54 10.60 -6.22
C GLY A 83 -7.88 10.89 -7.68
N ALA A 84 -7.85 9.85 -8.53
CA ALA A 84 -8.19 9.95 -9.94
C ALA A 84 -9.67 10.30 -10.17
N ILE A 85 -10.59 9.68 -9.43
CA ILE A 85 -12.04 9.93 -9.50
C ILE A 85 -12.36 11.34 -9.02
N SER A 86 -11.85 11.75 -7.85
CA SER A 86 -12.09 13.08 -7.27
C SER A 86 -11.63 14.23 -8.18
N ARG A 87 -10.57 14.02 -8.96
CA ARG A 87 -10.15 15.00 -9.97
C ARG A 87 -11.05 15.00 -11.21
N SER A 88 -11.74 13.90 -11.51
CA SER A 88 -12.67 13.81 -12.64
C SER A 88 -14.01 14.46 -12.37
N SER A 89 -14.45 14.52 -11.10
CA SER A 89 -15.70 15.17 -10.70
C SER A 89 -15.59 16.70 -10.56
N ASN A 90 -14.39 17.27 -10.73
CA ASN A 90 -14.13 18.72 -10.71
C ASN A 90 -13.97 19.32 -12.12
N LEU A 91 -14.34 18.56 -13.16
CA LEU A 91 -14.47 18.97 -14.55
C LEU A 91 -15.95 19.11 -14.89
#